data_AF-A0A443N2T3-F1
#
_entry.id   AF-A0A443N2T3-F1
#
_cell.length_a   1.000
_cell.length_b   1.000
_cell.length_c   1.000
_cell.angle_alpha   90.00
_cell.angle_beta   90.00
_cell.angle_gamma   90.00
#
_symmetry.space_group_name_H-M   'P 1'
#
loop_
_entity.id
_entity.type
_entity.pdbx_description
1 polymer ?
#
loop_
_entity_poly.entity_id
_entity_poly.type
_entity_poly.pdbx_seq_one_letter_code
_entity_poly.pdbx_strand_id
1 'polypeptide(L)'
;MPARHDKMDNLRHLSELWFGSSLFKSSTYYGGLGIEESDIFVSDGAKSDISRLQLLFGSNVTMAVQDTSYPVNQACSRRMLRSMETIEYMKCIPENGFFPDLSKVARTDVIFFCSPNNPTGSTATRGQLEKLVQFARDNGSIIVYDAAYAMYISDDSPRCIFEIPGAKEVALVKLGLVTPLLENIHLSLTVRLGWTVVPKELLFSDGFPVAKDFNRIVCTSFNGASNIAQAGGLACLTTEGLKAMQDVVQFYKENTKIIVDTFISLGFKVYGAKNAPYMWVHFPGQSSWDVFAEILEKVHLVTTPGSGFGPAGEGFIRVSTFGHRDNVLEACRSLKQLFK
;
A
#
# COMPACT_ATOMS: atom_id res chain seq x y z
N MET A 1 -43.70 -15.65 -23.92
CA MET A 1 -42.32 -15.19 -23.68
C MET A 1 -42.23 -14.14 -22.56
N PRO A 2 -42.40 -14.49 -21.27
CA PRO A 2 -41.94 -13.63 -20.16
C PRO A 2 -40.79 -14.25 -19.33
N ALA A 3 -40.60 -15.57 -19.39
CA ALA A 3 -39.69 -16.30 -18.50
C ALA A 3 -38.18 -16.20 -18.81
N ARG A 4 -37.76 -15.35 -19.77
CA ARG A 4 -36.34 -15.12 -20.07
C ARG A 4 -35.77 -13.85 -19.45
N HIS A 5 -36.58 -12.89 -19.00
CA HIS A 5 -36.08 -11.70 -18.31
C HIS A 5 -35.72 -11.98 -16.84
N ASP A 6 -36.53 -12.75 -16.11
CA ASP A 6 -36.28 -13.10 -14.69
C ASP A 6 -34.99 -13.89 -14.43
N LYS A 7 -34.43 -14.58 -15.44
CA LYS A 7 -33.15 -15.30 -15.29
C LYS A 7 -31.93 -14.40 -15.45
N MET A 8 -32.04 -13.29 -16.19
CA MET A 8 -30.94 -12.32 -16.34
C MET A 8 -30.82 -11.42 -15.11
N ASP A 9 -31.93 -11.04 -14.49
CA ASP A 9 -31.90 -10.25 -13.26
C ASP A 9 -31.44 -11.07 -12.05
N ASN A 10 -31.77 -12.37 -11.99
CA ASN A 10 -31.21 -13.26 -10.97
C ASN A 10 -29.69 -13.49 -11.12
N LEU A 11 -29.13 -13.45 -12.34
CA LEU A 11 -27.69 -13.49 -12.56
C LEU A 11 -26.99 -12.19 -12.14
N ARG A 12 -27.67 -11.04 -12.27
CA ARG A 12 -27.19 -9.75 -11.73
C ARG A 12 -27.17 -9.74 -10.21
N HIS A 13 -28.26 -10.17 -9.56
CA HIS A 13 -28.30 -10.27 -8.09
C HIS A 13 -27.33 -11.31 -7.52
N LEU A 14 -27.10 -12.43 -8.21
CA LEU A 14 -26.04 -13.36 -7.86
C LEU A 14 -24.65 -12.74 -8.09
N SER A 15 -24.42 -11.98 -9.16
CA SER A 15 -23.15 -11.28 -9.34
C SER A 15 -22.88 -10.23 -8.25
N GLU A 16 -23.90 -9.55 -7.74
CA GLU A 16 -23.78 -8.59 -6.63
C GLU A 16 -23.42 -9.27 -5.30
N LEU A 17 -23.95 -10.47 -5.04
CA LEU A 17 -23.63 -11.27 -3.85
C LEU A 17 -22.29 -12.01 -3.93
N TRP A 18 -21.84 -12.39 -5.14
CA TRP A 18 -20.59 -13.15 -5.34
C TRP A 18 -19.37 -12.24 -5.56
N PHE A 19 -19.54 -11.02 -6.07
CA PHE A 19 -18.45 -10.06 -6.33
C PHE A 19 -18.40 -8.87 -5.34
N GLY A 20 -19.27 -8.83 -4.33
CA GLY A 20 -19.08 -8.02 -3.12
C GLY A 20 -19.23 -6.51 -3.27
N SER A 21 -19.61 -6.00 -4.44
CA SER A 21 -19.74 -4.55 -4.68
C SER A 21 -20.92 -3.92 -3.93
N SER A 22 -21.98 -4.67 -3.60
CA SER A 22 -23.21 -4.10 -3.01
C SER A 22 -23.16 -3.90 -1.49
N LEU A 23 -22.14 -4.41 -0.80
CA LEU A 23 -22.08 -4.36 0.66
C LEU A 23 -21.14 -3.26 1.19
N PHE A 24 -20.14 -2.84 0.40
CA PHE A 24 -19.22 -1.77 0.77
C PHE A 24 -19.88 -0.41 0.54
N LYS A 25 -20.13 0.37 1.60
CA LYS A 25 -20.62 1.74 1.46
C LYS A 25 -19.45 2.67 1.14
N SER A 26 -19.35 3.10 -0.11
CA SER A 26 -18.29 4.00 -0.59
C SER A 26 -18.19 5.25 0.31
N SER A 27 -19.34 5.80 0.72
CA SER A 27 -19.46 6.98 1.58
C SER A 27 -18.80 6.85 2.95
N THR A 28 -18.66 5.64 3.50
CA THR A 28 -18.02 5.42 4.81
C THR A 28 -16.51 5.68 4.77
N TYR A 29 -15.84 5.34 3.67
CA TYR A 29 -14.38 5.45 3.54
C TYR A 29 -13.93 6.56 2.58
N TYR A 30 -14.74 6.84 1.55
CA TYR A 30 -14.46 7.80 0.46
C TYR A 30 -15.49 8.94 0.40
N GLY A 31 -16.21 9.19 1.50
CA GLY A 31 -17.20 10.27 1.58
C GLY A 31 -16.64 11.61 1.08
N GLY A 32 -17.37 12.25 0.16
CA GLY A 32 -16.97 13.53 -0.43
C GLY A 32 -15.95 13.44 -1.57
N LEU A 33 -15.46 12.25 -1.94
CA LEU A 33 -14.47 12.08 -3.01
C LEU A 33 -15.07 11.67 -4.37
N GLY A 34 -16.39 11.51 -4.44
CA GLY A 34 -17.10 11.15 -5.67
C GLY A 34 -16.66 9.79 -6.22
N ILE A 35 -16.44 8.82 -5.32
CA ILE A 35 -16.24 7.40 -5.62
C ILE A 35 -17.56 6.70 -5.38
N GLU A 36 -18.02 5.93 -6.37
CA GLU A 36 -19.23 5.14 -6.28
C GLU A 36 -18.91 3.67 -5.96
N GLU A 37 -19.89 2.92 -5.48
CA GLU A 37 -19.74 1.48 -5.21
C GLU A 37 -19.32 0.69 -6.47
N SER A 38 -19.76 1.13 -7.66
CA SER A 38 -19.37 0.52 -8.93
C SER A 38 -17.89 0.67 -9.27
N ASP A 39 -17.18 1.59 -8.62
CA ASP A 39 -15.76 1.83 -8.85
C ASP A 39 -14.89 0.89 -8.01
N ILE A 40 -15.49 0.14 -7.08
CA ILE A 40 -14.80 -0.65 -6.06
C ILE A 40 -14.85 -2.14 -6.38
N PHE A 41 -13.67 -2.75 -6.44
CA PHE A 41 -13.47 -4.17 -6.69
C PHE A 41 -12.91 -4.84 -5.44
N VAL A 42 -13.75 -5.59 -4.72
CA VAL A 42 -13.34 -6.32 -3.52
C VAL A 42 -12.44 -7.50 -3.88
N SER A 43 -11.37 -7.70 -3.11
CA SER A 43 -10.33 -8.71 -3.36
C SER A 43 -9.93 -9.50 -2.12
N ASP A 44 -9.17 -10.57 -2.32
CA ASP A 44 -8.47 -11.32 -1.27
C ASP A 44 -7.19 -10.62 -0.77
N GLY A 45 -7.03 -9.34 -1.09
CA GLY A 45 -6.00 -8.45 -0.55
C GLY A 45 -5.12 -7.80 -1.62
N ALA A 46 -4.47 -6.70 -1.21
CA ALA A 46 -3.69 -5.85 -2.11
C ALA A 46 -2.56 -6.57 -2.87
N LYS A 47 -1.95 -7.62 -2.30
CA LYS A 47 -0.86 -8.36 -2.97
C LYS A 47 -1.35 -9.15 -4.20
N SER A 48 -2.53 -9.78 -4.09
CA SER A 48 -3.17 -10.46 -5.21
C SER A 48 -3.60 -9.44 -6.28
N ASP A 49 -4.09 -8.27 -5.86
CA ASP A 49 -4.47 -7.19 -6.78
C ASP A 49 -3.31 -6.58 -7.54
N ILE A 50 -2.13 -6.42 -6.93
CA ILE A 50 -0.91 -6.02 -7.68
C ILE A 50 -0.70 -6.95 -8.87
N SER A 51 -0.84 -8.27 -8.66
CA SER A 51 -0.63 -9.24 -9.72
C SER A 51 -1.74 -9.21 -10.78
N ARG A 52 -2.99 -8.95 -10.39
CA ARG A 52 -4.11 -8.78 -11.33
C ARG A 52 -4.01 -7.49 -12.14
N LEU A 53 -3.60 -6.39 -11.52
CA LEU A 53 -3.30 -5.13 -12.22
C LEU A 53 -2.15 -5.31 -13.21
N GLN A 54 -1.12 -6.09 -12.86
CA GLN A 54 -0.04 -6.42 -13.78
C GLN A 54 -0.54 -7.26 -14.97
N LEU A 55 -1.49 -8.18 -14.75
CA LEU A 55 -2.14 -8.92 -15.83
C LEU A 55 -3.02 -8.02 -16.72
N LEU A 56 -3.68 -7.03 -16.13
CA LEU A 56 -4.44 -6.00 -16.84
C LEU A 56 -3.54 -5.18 -17.78
N PHE A 57 -2.43 -4.65 -17.28
CA PHE A 57 -1.53 -3.81 -18.08
C PHE A 57 -0.73 -4.61 -19.12
N GLY A 58 -0.47 -5.90 -18.85
CA GLY A 58 0.27 -6.78 -19.75
C GLY A 58 1.77 -6.48 -19.80
N SER A 59 2.46 -7.05 -20.78
CA SER A 59 3.93 -7.03 -20.87
C SER A 59 4.51 -5.84 -21.64
N ASN A 60 3.67 -5.03 -22.29
CA ASN A 60 4.11 -4.01 -23.25
C ASN A 60 4.15 -2.59 -22.66
N VAL A 61 4.05 -2.47 -21.33
CA VAL A 61 4.07 -1.20 -20.62
C VAL A 61 5.41 -0.98 -19.91
N THR A 62 5.75 0.28 -19.69
CA THR A 62 6.88 0.71 -18.85
C THR A 62 6.39 1.10 -17.46
N MET A 63 7.19 0.87 -16.43
CA MET A 63 6.76 1.06 -15.04
C MET A 63 7.77 1.88 -14.24
N ALA A 64 7.28 2.81 -13.42
CA ALA A 64 8.07 3.52 -12.43
C ALA A 64 7.72 3.03 -11.03
N VAL A 65 8.71 2.93 -10.15
CA VAL A 65 8.56 2.56 -8.74
C VAL A 65 9.38 3.50 -7.86
N GLN A 66 8.92 3.79 -6.64
CA GLN A 66 9.78 4.46 -5.65
C GLN A 66 11.00 3.57 -5.33
N ASP A 67 12.17 4.18 -5.15
CA ASP A 67 13.38 3.53 -4.66
C ASP A 67 13.81 4.19 -3.35
N THR A 68 13.48 3.63 -2.18
CA THR A 68 13.00 2.26 -1.94
C THR A 68 11.48 2.08 -1.98
N SER A 69 11.03 0.85 -2.25
CA SER A 69 9.61 0.47 -2.19
C SER A 69 9.39 -1.01 -1.87
N TYR A 70 8.13 -1.37 -1.57
CA TYR A 70 7.74 -2.75 -1.35
C TYR A 70 8.11 -3.65 -2.54
N PRO A 71 8.91 -4.72 -2.32
CA PRO A 71 9.55 -5.46 -3.41
C PRO A 71 8.59 -6.18 -4.35
N VAL A 72 7.32 -6.41 -3.96
CA VAL A 72 6.34 -7.07 -4.84
C VAL A 72 6.05 -6.25 -6.09
N ASN A 73 6.08 -4.91 -6.00
CA ASN A 73 5.89 -4.07 -7.17
C ASN A 73 6.98 -4.35 -8.20
N GLN A 74 8.24 -4.40 -7.77
CA GLN A 74 9.39 -4.71 -8.61
C GLN A 74 9.37 -6.16 -9.11
N ALA A 75 9.12 -7.13 -8.23
CA ALA A 75 9.12 -8.55 -8.56
C ALA A 75 8.01 -8.93 -9.55
N CYS A 76 6.80 -8.41 -9.38
CA CYS A 76 5.71 -8.66 -10.32
C CYS A 76 5.97 -7.98 -11.67
N SER A 77 6.50 -6.74 -11.67
CA SER A 77 6.89 -6.04 -12.90
C SER A 77 7.95 -6.82 -13.66
N ARG A 78 9.04 -7.23 -13.00
CA ARG A 78 10.11 -8.05 -13.62
C ARG A 78 9.58 -9.34 -14.23
N ARG A 79 8.66 -10.03 -13.52
CA ARG A 79 8.07 -11.28 -14.02
C ARG A 79 7.18 -11.06 -15.25
N MET A 80 6.42 -9.96 -15.28
CA MET A 80 5.50 -9.66 -16.38
C MET A 80 6.23 -9.11 -17.61
N LEU A 81 7.16 -8.18 -17.41
CA LEU A 81 7.86 -7.46 -18.48
C LEU A 81 8.95 -8.29 -19.16
N ARG A 82 9.36 -9.42 -18.56
CA ARG A 82 10.42 -10.33 -19.08
C ARG A 82 11.76 -9.65 -19.39
N SER A 83 11.97 -8.41 -18.93
CA SER A 83 13.19 -7.62 -19.11
C SER A 83 13.45 -6.79 -17.84
N MET A 84 14.74 -6.60 -17.54
CA MET A 84 15.22 -5.77 -16.43
C MET A 84 15.28 -4.28 -16.80
N GLU A 85 15.26 -3.93 -18.09
CA GLU A 85 15.56 -2.58 -18.61
C GLU A 85 14.37 -1.62 -18.63
N THR A 86 13.20 -2.04 -18.12
CA THR A 86 11.92 -1.31 -18.27
C THR A 86 11.34 -0.75 -16.97
N ILE A 87 12.10 -0.77 -15.87
CA ILE A 87 11.69 -0.18 -14.59
C ILE A 87 12.46 1.09 -14.29
N GLU A 88 11.75 2.21 -14.24
CA GLU A 88 12.27 3.50 -13.79
C GLU A 88 12.26 3.56 -12.25
N TYR A 89 13.44 3.69 -11.65
CA TYR A 89 13.61 3.74 -10.20
C TYR A 89 13.62 5.20 -9.71
N MET A 90 12.50 5.64 -9.15
CA MET A 90 12.31 6.99 -8.62
C MET A 90 12.99 7.13 -7.26
N LYS A 91 14.21 7.69 -7.25
CA LYS A 91 15.05 7.81 -6.06
C LYS A 91 14.37 8.62 -4.93
N CYS A 92 14.16 7.97 -3.78
CA CYS A 92 13.56 8.50 -2.56
C CYS A 92 14.55 8.34 -1.40
N ILE A 93 15.20 9.43 -1.01
CA ILE A 93 16.30 9.46 -0.04
C ILE A 93 16.05 10.53 1.03
N PRO A 94 16.73 10.51 2.18
CA PRO A 94 16.57 11.55 3.20
C PRO A 94 16.70 12.98 2.66
N GLU A 95 17.63 13.20 1.72
CA GLU A 95 17.96 14.53 1.17
C GLU A 95 16.82 15.15 0.35
N ASN A 96 15.92 14.33 -0.22
CA ASN A 96 14.73 14.80 -0.94
C ASN A 96 13.43 14.59 -0.15
N GLY A 97 13.54 14.29 1.15
CA GLY A 97 12.38 14.00 1.99
C GLY A 97 11.62 12.75 1.55
N PHE A 98 12.31 11.79 0.92
CA PHE A 98 11.73 10.55 0.37
C PHE A 98 10.61 10.76 -0.65
N PHE A 99 10.68 11.87 -1.41
CA PHE A 99 9.83 12.12 -2.57
C PHE A 99 10.71 12.38 -3.79
N PRO A 100 10.43 11.75 -4.94
CA PRO A 100 11.33 11.84 -6.07
C PRO A 100 11.33 13.22 -6.70
N ASP A 101 12.49 13.61 -7.23
CA ASP A 101 12.59 14.76 -8.11
C ASP A 101 12.00 14.39 -9.48
N LEU A 102 10.70 14.65 -9.66
CA LEU A 102 9.94 14.29 -10.85
C LEU A 102 10.53 14.86 -12.15
N SER A 103 11.32 15.93 -12.09
CA SER A 103 12.00 16.48 -13.28
C SER A 103 13.09 15.55 -13.86
N LYS A 104 13.56 14.60 -13.05
CA LYS A 104 14.58 13.60 -13.43
C LYS A 104 14.00 12.22 -13.71
N VAL A 105 12.70 12.04 -13.50
CA VAL A 105 12.02 10.76 -13.69
C VAL A 105 11.60 10.64 -15.15
N ALA A 106 12.04 9.59 -15.83
CA ALA A 106 11.62 9.34 -17.21
C ALA A 106 10.11 9.02 -17.27
N ARG A 107 9.47 9.36 -18.38
CA ARG A 107 8.06 9.02 -18.60
C ARG A 107 7.87 7.51 -18.65
N THR A 108 6.91 6.99 -17.88
CA THR A 108 6.46 5.59 -17.92
C THR A 108 4.95 5.49 -18.10
N ASP A 109 4.45 4.34 -18.55
CA ASP A 109 3.00 4.11 -18.69
C ASP A 109 2.31 3.96 -17.32
N VAL A 110 2.98 3.31 -16.36
CA VAL A 110 2.45 3.07 -15.02
C VAL A 110 3.42 3.61 -13.96
N ILE A 111 2.89 4.21 -12.89
CA ILE A 111 3.65 4.68 -11.74
C ILE A 111 3.10 4.00 -10.48
N PHE A 112 3.87 3.10 -9.87
CA PHE A 112 3.54 2.55 -8.55
C PHE A 112 4.03 3.52 -7.47
N PHE A 113 3.08 4.07 -6.72
CA PHE A 113 3.37 5.04 -5.67
C PHE A 113 2.68 4.63 -4.38
N CYS A 114 3.45 4.47 -3.31
CA CYS A 114 2.97 4.07 -1.99
C CYS A 114 3.10 5.22 -1.01
N SER A 115 2.00 5.55 -0.33
CA SER A 115 1.98 6.60 0.69
C SER A 115 0.89 6.29 1.73
N PRO A 116 1.26 6.06 3.02
CA PRO A 116 2.62 6.02 3.55
C PRO A 116 3.48 4.91 2.93
N ASN A 117 4.72 5.24 2.55
CA ASN A 117 5.63 4.36 1.82
C ASN A 117 6.19 3.25 2.73
N ASN A 118 6.17 2.00 2.26
CA ASN A 118 6.97 0.91 2.81
C ASN A 118 8.23 0.75 1.94
N PRO A 119 9.46 0.92 2.48
CA PRO A 119 9.81 0.82 3.90
C PRO A 119 10.03 2.15 4.65
N THR A 120 10.07 3.29 3.96
CA THR A 120 10.61 4.54 4.56
C THR A 120 9.70 5.16 5.62
N GLY A 121 8.41 4.82 5.59
CA GLY A 121 7.36 5.44 6.40
C GLY A 121 7.04 6.88 5.99
N SER A 122 7.60 7.37 4.88
CA SER A 122 7.31 8.71 4.37
C SER A 122 5.87 8.81 3.88
N THR A 123 5.22 9.94 4.12
CA THR A 123 3.86 10.21 3.64
C THR A 123 3.91 11.42 2.73
N ALA A 124 3.41 11.27 1.51
CA ALA A 124 3.38 12.37 0.57
C ALA A 124 2.40 13.45 1.04
N THR A 125 2.88 14.68 1.07
CA THR A 125 2.06 15.86 1.34
C THR A 125 1.09 16.12 0.20
N ARG A 126 0.05 16.93 0.46
CA ARG A 126 -0.88 17.39 -0.59
C ARG A 126 -0.18 17.99 -1.81
N GLY A 127 0.75 18.93 -1.59
CA GLY A 127 1.49 19.57 -2.68
C GLY A 127 2.41 18.61 -3.46
N GLN A 128 2.91 17.56 -2.82
CA GLN A 128 3.65 16.49 -3.51
C GLN A 128 2.72 15.62 -4.37
N LEU A 129 1.53 15.26 -3.85
CA LEU A 129 0.56 14.49 -4.62
C LEU A 129 -0.05 15.30 -5.77
N GLU A 130 -0.25 16.61 -5.61
CA GLU A 130 -0.63 17.51 -6.70
C GLU A 130 0.41 17.49 -7.84
N LYS A 131 1.70 17.57 -7.50
CA LYS A 131 2.79 17.43 -8.49
C LYS A 131 2.80 16.07 -9.15
N LEU A 132 2.56 14.99 -8.40
CA LEU A 132 2.51 13.63 -8.94
C LEU A 132 1.33 13.45 -9.90
N VAL A 133 0.15 13.94 -9.54
CA VAL A 133 -1.05 13.90 -10.40
C VAL A 133 -0.81 14.70 -11.66
N GLN A 134 -0.25 15.92 -11.55
CA GLN A 134 0.07 16.73 -12.74
C GLN A 134 1.09 16.03 -13.64
N PHE A 135 2.16 15.48 -13.07
CA PHE A 135 3.17 14.73 -13.80
C PHE A 135 2.57 13.53 -14.56
N ALA A 136 1.66 12.78 -13.94
CA ALA A 136 0.98 11.68 -14.60
C ALA A 136 0.04 12.14 -15.72
N ARG A 137 -0.66 13.27 -15.55
CA ARG A 137 -1.48 13.88 -16.61
C ARG A 137 -0.64 14.31 -17.80
N ASP A 138 0.46 15.02 -17.55
CA ASP A 138 1.36 15.52 -18.60
C ASP A 138 1.99 14.37 -19.41
N ASN A 139 2.23 13.24 -18.75
CA ASN A 139 2.86 12.06 -19.34
C ASN A 139 1.89 11.02 -19.93
N GLY A 140 0.58 11.18 -19.70
CA GLY A 140 -0.42 10.15 -20.00
C GLY A 140 -0.12 8.83 -19.27
N SER A 141 0.27 8.92 -18.00
CA SER A 141 0.60 7.78 -17.13
C SER A 141 -0.58 7.41 -16.22
N ILE A 142 -0.64 6.14 -15.81
CA ILE A 142 -1.56 5.66 -14.77
C ILE A 142 -0.82 5.48 -13.45
N ILE A 143 -1.27 6.13 -12.39
CA ILE A 143 -0.78 5.95 -11.03
C ILE A 143 -1.52 4.78 -10.38
N VAL A 144 -0.77 3.78 -9.93
CA VAL A 144 -1.24 2.74 -9.00
C VAL A 144 -0.87 3.19 -7.60
N TYR A 145 -1.82 3.81 -6.90
CA TYR A 145 -1.61 4.35 -5.57
C TYR A 145 -1.87 3.30 -4.49
N ASP A 146 -0.85 2.98 -3.69
CA ASP A 146 -0.93 2.06 -2.56
C ASP A 146 -1.15 2.83 -1.25
N ALA A 147 -2.37 2.72 -0.72
CA ALA A 147 -2.80 3.38 0.50
C ALA A 147 -2.85 2.44 1.72
N ALA A 148 -2.20 1.25 1.68
CA ALA A 148 -2.36 0.21 2.71
C ALA A 148 -2.11 0.68 4.16
N TYR A 149 -1.28 1.71 4.34
CA TYR A 149 -0.95 2.27 5.66
C TYR A 149 -1.66 3.60 5.97
N ALA A 150 -2.62 4.05 5.14
CA ALA A 150 -3.23 5.38 5.26
C ALA A 150 -3.95 5.63 6.60
N MET A 151 -4.41 4.58 7.30
CA MET A 151 -5.00 4.70 8.64
C MET A 151 -4.00 5.13 9.72
N TYR A 152 -2.70 4.97 9.48
CA TYR A 152 -1.65 5.40 10.42
C TYR A 152 -1.30 6.88 10.29
N ILE A 153 -1.77 7.56 9.24
CA ILE A 153 -1.51 8.99 9.01
C ILE A 153 -2.04 9.81 10.19
N SER A 154 -1.14 10.55 10.83
CA SER A 154 -1.37 11.36 12.04
C SER A 154 -1.50 12.85 11.76
N ASP A 155 -1.06 13.31 10.60
CA ASP A 155 -1.10 14.71 10.18
C ASP A 155 -2.11 14.94 9.06
N ASP A 156 -2.13 16.16 8.52
CA ASP A 156 -3.08 16.59 7.48
C ASP A 156 -2.70 16.11 6.06
N SER A 157 -1.78 15.14 5.94
CA SER A 157 -1.45 14.55 4.65
C SER A 157 -2.64 13.76 4.09
N PRO A 158 -2.88 13.80 2.76
CA PRO A 158 -3.98 13.04 2.16
C PRO A 158 -3.86 11.54 2.42
N ARG A 159 -4.98 10.92 2.78
CA ARG A 159 -5.12 9.47 2.97
C ARG A 159 -5.44 8.76 1.67
N CYS A 160 -6.06 9.47 0.72
CA CYS A 160 -6.45 8.97 -0.59
C CYS A 160 -5.98 9.93 -1.68
N ILE A 161 -5.46 9.40 -2.79
CA ILE A 161 -5.05 10.24 -3.93
C ILE A 161 -6.22 10.98 -4.57
N PHE A 162 -7.46 10.49 -4.42
CA PHE A 162 -8.67 11.15 -4.94
C PHE A 162 -9.05 12.42 -4.17
N GLU A 163 -8.36 12.75 -3.07
CA GLU A 163 -8.42 14.07 -2.47
C GLU A 163 -7.74 15.16 -3.32
N ILE A 164 -7.00 14.76 -4.36
CA ILE A 164 -6.34 15.67 -5.30
C ILE A 164 -7.23 15.83 -6.55
N PRO A 165 -7.63 17.06 -6.91
CA PRO A 165 -8.40 17.30 -8.13
C PRO A 165 -7.72 16.75 -9.39
N GLY A 166 -8.50 16.10 -10.25
CA GLY A 166 -7.99 15.46 -11.48
C GLY A 166 -7.35 14.08 -11.28
N ALA A 167 -7.15 13.61 -10.04
CA ALA A 167 -6.57 12.30 -9.79
C ALA A 167 -7.40 11.15 -10.39
N LYS A 168 -8.73 11.28 -10.47
CA LYS A 168 -9.60 10.25 -11.05
C LYS A 168 -9.35 9.96 -12.53
N GLU A 169 -8.75 10.90 -13.25
CA GLU A 169 -8.40 10.73 -14.67
C GLU A 169 -7.12 9.92 -14.88
N VAL A 170 -6.26 9.82 -13.85
CA VAL A 170 -4.91 9.24 -13.97
C VAL A 170 -4.55 8.25 -12.88
N ALA A 171 -5.40 8.00 -11.88
CA ALA A 171 -5.05 7.17 -10.74
C ALA A 171 -6.12 6.11 -10.45
N LEU A 172 -5.64 4.97 -9.99
CA LEU A 172 -6.42 3.98 -9.26
C LEU A 172 -5.80 3.80 -7.87
N VAL A 173 -6.61 3.40 -6.90
CA VAL A 173 -6.16 3.18 -5.51
C VAL A 173 -6.34 1.72 -5.16
N LYS A 174 -5.30 1.09 -4.61
CA LYS A 174 -5.46 -0.19 -3.91
C LYS A 174 -5.37 0.02 -2.41
N LEU A 175 -6.22 -0.69 -1.68
CA LEU A 175 -6.19 -0.75 -0.23
C LEU A 175 -6.23 -2.20 0.23
N GLY A 176 -5.46 -2.52 1.26
CA GLY A 176 -5.75 -3.66 2.12
C GLY A 176 -6.47 -3.16 3.37
N LEU A 177 -7.79 -3.31 3.47
CA LEU A 177 -8.55 -3.04 4.71
C LEU A 177 -7.92 -3.71 5.94
N VAL A 178 -7.27 -4.84 5.69
CA VAL A 178 -6.85 -5.82 6.69
C VAL A 178 -5.44 -5.54 7.25
N THR A 179 -4.74 -4.50 6.76
CA THR A 179 -3.39 -4.17 7.23
C THR A 179 -3.37 -3.47 8.60
N PRO A 180 -4.28 -2.53 8.94
CA PRO A 180 -4.23 -1.88 10.25
C PRO A 180 -4.92 -2.66 11.39
N LEU A 181 -5.92 -3.47 11.05
CA LEU A 181 -6.85 -4.06 12.01
C LEU A 181 -6.39 -5.37 12.64
N LEU A 182 -5.64 -6.19 11.89
CA LEU A 182 -5.50 -7.62 12.19
C LEU A 182 -4.08 -8.04 12.58
N GLU A 183 -3.17 -7.09 12.74
CA GLU A 183 -1.77 -7.38 13.09
C GLU A 183 -1.57 -7.70 14.58
N ASN A 184 -2.56 -7.40 15.44
CA ASN A 184 -2.53 -7.77 16.88
C ASN A 184 -2.72 -9.27 17.12
N ILE A 185 -3.09 -10.04 16.09
CA ILE A 185 -3.49 -11.45 16.23
C ILE A 185 -2.95 -12.34 15.09
N HIS A 186 -1.93 -11.95 14.31
CA HIS A 186 -1.50 -12.72 13.12
C HIS A 186 -2.62 -12.96 12.07
N LEU A 187 -3.79 -12.32 12.19
CA LEU A 187 -4.97 -12.59 11.36
C LEU A 187 -4.91 -11.88 9.99
N SER A 188 -4.01 -10.90 9.80
CA SER A 188 -3.75 -10.32 8.47
C SER A 188 -3.18 -11.35 7.49
N LEU A 189 -2.59 -12.44 8.01
CA LEU A 189 -2.12 -13.59 7.23
C LEU A 189 -3.23 -14.61 6.93
N THR A 190 -4.38 -14.58 7.63
CA THR A 190 -5.40 -15.64 7.55
C THR A 190 -6.77 -15.15 7.04
N VAL A 191 -7.19 -13.92 7.34
CA VAL A 191 -8.42 -13.30 6.80
C VAL A 191 -8.03 -12.40 5.63
N ARG A 192 -8.40 -12.85 4.42
CA ARG A 192 -7.93 -12.27 3.16
C ARG A 192 -8.97 -11.31 2.58
N LEU A 193 -8.77 -10.01 2.79
CA LEU A 193 -9.63 -8.97 2.22
C LEU A 193 -8.86 -7.70 1.85
N GLY A 194 -9.26 -7.08 0.75
CA GLY A 194 -8.82 -5.76 0.30
C GLY A 194 -9.77 -5.26 -0.78
N TRP A 195 -9.41 -4.17 -1.43
CA TRP A 195 -10.08 -3.73 -2.64
C TRP A 195 -9.20 -2.83 -3.49
N THR A 196 -9.60 -2.68 -4.74
CA THR A 196 -9.06 -1.69 -5.67
C THR A 196 -10.18 -0.78 -6.13
N VAL A 197 -9.95 0.53 -6.14
CA VAL A 197 -10.85 1.55 -6.67
C VAL A 197 -10.34 1.99 -8.04
N VAL A 198 -11.15 1.78 -9.07
CA VAL A 198 -10.85 2.18 -10.46
C VAL A 198 -11.92 3.16 -10.92
N PRO A 199 -11.63 4.48 -10.93
CA PRO A 199 -12.61 5.50 -11.31
C PRO A 199 -13.08 5.35 -12.76
N LYS A 200 -14.30 5.80 -13.04
CA LYS A 200 -14.88 5.78 -14.40
C LYS A 200 -14.15 6.72 -15.35
N GLU A 201 -13.56 7.78 -14.81
CA GLU A 201 -12.81 8.78 -15.54
C GLU A 201 -11.42 8.29 -15.98
N LEU A 202 -10.96 7.13 -15.47
CA LEU A 202 -9.68 6.54 -15.84
C LEU A 202 -9.83 5.74 -17.15
N LEU A 203 -9.25 6.27 -18.23
CA LEU A 203 -9.34 5.72 -19.57
C LEU A 203 -7.95 5.34 -20.11
N PHE A 204 -7.90 4.31 -20.96
CA PHE A 204 -6.74 4.07 -21.83
C PHE A 204 -6.65 5.10 -22.96
N SER A 205 -5.55 5.08 -23.70
CA SER A 205 -5.29 6.03 -24.80
C SER A 205 -6.33 6.03 -25.93
N ASP A 206 -7.07 4.93 -26.09
CA ASP A 206 -8.16 4.78 -27.07
C ASP A 206 -9.54 5.22 -26.51
N GLY A 207 -9.57 5.72 -25.28
CA GLY A 207 -10.78 6.11 -24.56
C GLY A 207 -11.51 4.94 -23.89
N PHE A 208 -10.97 3.72 -23.92
CA PHE A 208 -11.60 2.58 -23.27
C PHE A 208 -11.45 2.65 -21.74
N PRO A 209 -12.52 2.46 -20.95
CA PRO A 209 -12.43 2.54 -19.49
C PRO A 209 -11.60 1.42 -18.87
N VAL A 210 -10.59 1.78 -18.08
CA VAL A 210 -9.69 0.83 -17.41
C VAL A 210 -10.47 -0.12 -16.49
N ALA A 211 -11.52 0.39 -15.83
CA ALA A 211 -12.39 -0.40 -14.95
C ALA A 211 -13.05 -1.58 -15.66
N LYS A 212 -13.35 -1.47 -16.97
CA LYS A 212 -13.99 -2.56 -17.72
C LYS A 212 -13.04 -3.74 -17.95
N ASP A 213 -11.79 -3.45 -18.32
CA ASP A 213 -10.78 -4.51 -18.47
C ASP A 213 -10.36 -5.07 -17.11
N PHE A 214 -10.29 -4.24 -16.07
CA PHE A 214 -10.04 -4.76 -14.73
C PHE A 214 -11.15 -5.70 -14.26
N ASN A 215 -12.42 -5.35 -14.51
CA ASN A 215 -13.55 -6.24 -14.29
C ASN A 215 -13.40 -7.56 -15.07
N ARG A 216 -12.99 -7.49 -16.34
CA ARG A 216 -12.76 -8.67 -17.18
C ARG A 216 -11.63 -9.57 -16.64
N ILE A 217 -10.57 -8.99 -16.08
CA ILE A 217 -9.50 -9.72 -15.38
C ILE A 217 -10.03 -10.38 -14.12
N VAL A 218 -10.78 -9.65 -13.29
CA VAL A 218 -11.37 -10.16 -12.04
C VAL A 218 -12.29 -11.34 -12.35
N CYS A 219 -13.26 -11.20 -13.24
CA CYS A 219 -14.23 -12.27 -13.56
C CYS A 219 -13.61 -13.53 -14.20
N THR A 220 -12.33 -13.50 -14.59
CA THR A 220 -11.65 -14.65 -15.23
C THR A 220 -10.56 -15.26 -14.37
N SER A 221 -9.89 -14.45 -13.55
CA SER A 221 -8.79 -14.89 -12.71
C SER A 221 -9.17 -15.02 -11.23
N PHE A 222 -10.40 -14.64 -10.86
CA PHE A 222 -10.86 -14.58 -9.48
C PHE A 222 -12.35 -14.90 -9.34
N ASN A 223 -12.72 -15.63 -8.29
CA ASN A 223 -14.09 -16.02 -7.98
C ASN A 223 -14.71 -15.22 -6.82
N GLY A 224 -14.12 -14.07 -6.49
CA GLY A 224 -14.53 -13.24 -5.36
C GLY A 224 -13.79 -13.59 -4.06
N ALA A 225 -13.77 -12.64 -3.13
CA ALA A 225 -13.19 -12.83 -1.80
C ALA A 225 -14.08 -13.75 -0.96
N SER A 226 -13.48 -14.42 0.04
CA SER A 226 -14.24 -15.26 0.98
C SER A 226 -15.40 -14.47 1.60
N ASN A 227 -16.61 -15.02 1.55
CA ASN A 227 -17.80 -14.41 2.16
C ASN A 227 -17.64 -14.19 3.68
N ILE A 228 -16.90 -15.06 4.38
CA ILE A 228 -16.54 -14.89 5.80
C ILE A 228 -15.66 -13.65 5.97
N ALA A 229 -14.65 -13.47 5.09
CA ALA A 229 -13.78 -12.31 5.14
C ALA A 229 -14.56 -11.03 4.82
N GLN A 230 -15.46 -11.06 3.82
CA GLN A 230 -16.33 -9.94 3.49
C GLN A 230 -17.24 -9.55 4.67
N ALA A 231 -17.86 -10.51 5.35
CA ALA A 231 -18.68 -10.24 6.53
C ALA A 231 -17.87 -9.55 7.65
N GLY A 232 -16.64 -10.01 7.89
CA GLY A 232 -15.71 -9.34 8.79
C GLY A 232 -15.39 -7.91 8.34
N GLY A 233 -15.10 -7.71 7.05
CA GLY A 233 -14.85 -6.39 6.48
C GLY A 233 -16.03 -5.41 6.66
N LEU A 234 -17.26 -5.89 6.55
CA LEU A 234 -18.45 -5.06 6.80
C LEU A 234 -18.59 -4.66 8.26
N ALA A 235 -18.34 -5.60 9.19
CA ALA A 235 -18.33 -5.30 10.61
C ALA A 235 -17.23 -4.28 10.97
N CYS A 236 -16.10 -4.31 10.25
CA CYS A 236 -15.02 -3.34 10.43
C CYS A 236 -15.45 -1.91 10.01
N LEU A 237 -16.38 -1.77 9.07
CA LEU A 237 -16.83 -0.47 8.56
C LEU A 237 -18.02 0.13 9.34
N THR A 238 -18.44 -0.49 10.45
CA THR A 238 -19.39 0.16 11.38
C THR A 238 -18.67 1.17 12.27
N THR A 239 -19.42 2.01 12.99
CA THR A 239 -18.85 2.94 13.99
C THR A 239 -17.99 2.21 15.02
N GLU A 240 -18.48 1.07 15.53
CA GLU A 240 -17.77 0.22 16.50
C GLU A 240 -16.53 -0.43 15.88
N GLY A 241 -16.64 -0.93 14.64
CA GLY A 241 -15.53 -1.50 13.90
C GLY A 241 -14.42 -0.48 13.64
N LEU A 242 -14.78 0.73 13.20
CA LEU A 242 -13.86 1.84 12.97
C LEU A 242 -13.13 2.24 14.26
N LYS A 243 -13.86 2.35 15.37
CA LYS A 243 -13.28 2.61 16.69
C LYS A 243 -12.30 1.50 17.10
N ALA A 244 -12.67 0.24 16.95
CA ALA A 244 -11.80 -0.88 17.26
C ALA A 244 -10.51 -0.86 16.42
N MET A 245 -10.58 -0.49 15.12
CA MET A 245 -9.37 -0.30 14.31
C MET A 245 -8.47 0.81 14.86
N GLN A 246 -9.08 1.94 15.23
CA GLN A 246 -8.36 3.10 15.73
C GLN A 246 -7.64 2.77 17.03
N ASP A 247 -8.26 2.01 17.94
CA ASP A 247 -7.64 1.56 19.18
C ASP A 247 -6.41 0.68 18.91
N VAL A 248 -6.50 -0.24 17.93
CA VAL A 248 -5.37 -1.08 17.48
C VAL A 248 -4.25 -0.25 16.86
N VAL A 249 -4.59 0.68 15.96
CA VAL A 249 -3.64 1.60 15.34
C VAL A 249 -2.93 2.42 16.42
N GLN A 250 -3.67 2.91 17.42
CA GLN A 250 -3.11 3.70 18.51
C GLN A 250 -2.16 2.88 19.40
N PHE A 251 -2.49 1.62 19.69
CA PHE A 251 -1.59 0.70 20.38
C PHE A 251 -0.24 0.56 19.65
N TYR A 252 -0.27 0.39 18.33
CA TYR A 252 0.95 0.27 17.53
C TYR A 252 1.70 1.59 17.37
N LYS A 253 1.01 2.73 17.35
CA LYS A 253 1.67 4.04 17.36
C LYS A 253 2.42 4.27 18.68
N GLU A 254 1.89 3.79 19.79
CA GLU A 254 2.62 3.81 21.06
C GLU A 254 3.85 2.88 21.03
N ASN A 255 3.73 1.65 20.49
CA ASN A 255 4.90 0.79 20.28
C ASN A 255 5.96 1.49 19.41
N THR A 256 5.49 2.17 18.35
CA THR A 256 6.34 2.93 17.44
C THR A 256 7.11 4.00 18.18
N LYS A 257 6.45 4.77 19.05
CA LYS A 257 7.09 5.79 19.90
C LYS A 257 8.20 5.18 20.77
N ILE A 258 7.92 4.08 21.48
CA ILE A 258 8.88 3.42 22.38
C ILE A 258 10.17 3.02 21.64
N ILE A 259 10.02 2.43 20.45
CA ILE A 259 11.18 1.94 19.68
C ILE A 259 11.94 3.12 19.04
N VAL A 260 11.23 4.14 18.54
CA VAL A 260 11.85 5.38 18.02
C VAL A 260 12.67 6.09 19.09
N ASP A 261 12.09 6.30 20.27
CA ASP A 261 12.78 6.94 21.40
C ASP A 261 14.04 6.14 21.79
N THR A 262 14.00 4.81 21.66
CA THR A 262 15.17 3.95 21.89
C THR A 262 16.28 4.18 20.88
N PHE A 263 16.00 4.12 19.57
CA PHE A 263 17.03 4.35 18.55
C PHE A 263 17.59 5.79 18.59
N ILE A 264 16.74 6.80 18.82
CA ILE A 264 17.18 8.19 19.00
C ILE A 264 18.11 8.30 20.22
N SER A 265 17.77 7.67 21.35
CA SER A 265 18.62 7.68 22.56
C SER A 265 19.99 7.03 22.36
N LEU A 266 20.13 6.16 21.35
CA LEU A 266 21.37 5.50 20.95
C LEU A 266 22.13 6.28 19.85
N GLY A 267 21.63 7.46 19.45
CA GLY A 267 22.30 8.34 18.48
C GLY A 267 22.04 8.00 17.01
N PHE A 268 21.11 7.09 16.71
CA PHE A 268 20.76 6.75 15.32
C PHE A 268 19.87 7.80 14.67
N LYS A 269 20.04 7.98 13.35
CA LYS A 269 19.09 8.72 12.52
C LYS A 269 17.92 7.81 12.17
N VAL A 270 16.72 8.23 12.58
CA VAL A 270 15.47 7.48 12.38
C VAL A 270 14.53 8.31 11.50
N TYR A 271 13.98 7.67 10.47
CA TYR A 271 12.99 8.24 9.57
C TYR A 271 11.68 7.44 9.63
N GLY A 272 10.60 8.03 9.11
CA GLY A 272 9.28 7.41 9.11
C GLY A 272 8.61 7.46 10.49
N ALA A 273 7.93 6.38 10.88
CA ALA A 273 7.32 6.15 12.19
C ALA A 273 6.12 7.04 12.59
N LYS A 274 6.06 8.30 12.15
CA LYS A 274 4.95 9.22 12.48
C LYS A 274 3.61 8.76 11.89
N ASN A 275 3.65 8.28 10.65
CA ASN A 275 2.49 7.98 9.83
C ASN A 275 2.47 6.52 9.36
N ALA A 276 3.33 5.66 9.91
CA ALA A 276 3.46 4.25 9.53
C ALA A 276 3.92 3.38 10.71
N PRO A 277 3.52 2.10 10.77
CA PRO A 277 3.86 1.17 11.86
C PRO A 277 5.24 0.50 11.68
N TYR A 278 6.20 1.28 11.21
CA TYR A 278 7.59 0.90 11.04
C TYR A 278 8.44 2.16 10.94
N MET A 279 9.71 2.00 11.23
CA MET A 279 10.71 3.06 11.07
C MET A 279 11.83 2.61 10.15
N TRP A 280 12.56 3.60 9.66
CA TRP A 280 13.67 3.43 8.75
C TRP A 280 14.93 3.99 9.39
N VAL A 281 15.81 3.10 9.85
CA VAL A 281 16.99 3.45 10.65
C VAL A 281 18.22 3.43 9.77
N HIS A 282 19.02 4.50 9.80
CA HIS A 282 20.23 4.63 8.99
C HIS A 282 21.48 4.16 9.74
N PHE A 283 22.21 3.24 9.11
CA PHE A 283 23.49 2.67 9.53
C PHE A 283 24.57 3.04 8.49
N PRO A 284 25.17 4.24 8.60
CA PRO A 284 26.06 4.75 7.56
C PRO A 284 27.30 3.87 7.40
N GLY A 285 27.67 3.59 6.15
CA GLY A 285 28.88 2.85 5.79
C GLY A 285 28.84 1.34 6.05
N GLN A 286 27.69 0.80 6.44
CA GLN A 286 27.51 -0.63 6.70
C GLN A 286 26.52 -1.26 5.73
N SER A 287 26.78 -2.51 5.35
CA SER A 287 25.82 -3.32 4.62
C SER A 287 24.59 -3.58 5.50
N SER A 288 23.41 -3.34 4.95
CA SER A 288 22.13 -3.61 5.58
C SER A 288 21.95 -5.09 5.93
N TRP A 289 22.55 -6.01 5.16
CA TRP A 289 22.55 -7.43 5.49
C TRP A 289 23.47 -7.77 6.66
N ASP A 290 24.62 -7.11 6.76
CA ASP A 290 25.56 -7.32 7.86
C ASP A 290 24.97 -6.81 9.17
N VAL A 291 24.34 -5.62 9.15
CA VAL A 291 23.62 -5.06 10.31
C VAL A 291 22.45 -5.97 10.71
N PHE A 292 21.69 -6.48 9.74
CA PHE A 292 20.62 -7.45 10.01
C PHE A 292 21.16 -8.70 10.71
N ALA A 293 22.25 -9.28 10.20
CA ALA A 293 22.87 -10.47 10.75
C ALA A 293 23.43 -10.21 12.16
N GLU A 294 24.05 -9.06 12.39
CA GLU A 294 24.57 -8.66 13.70
C GLU A 294 23.46 -8.56 14.76
N ILE A 295 22.37 -7.87 14.43
CA ILE A 295 21.21 -7.72 15.33
C ILE A 295 20.58 -9.09 15.63
N LEU A 296 20.45 -9.94 14.61
CA LEU A 296 19.89 -11.29 14.79
C LEU A 296 20.78 -12.17 15.68
N GLU A 297 22.09 -12.19 15.42
CA GLU A 297 23.02 -13.05 16.15
C GLU A 297 23.21 -12.61 17.60
N LYS A 298 23.40 -11.30 17.81
CA LYS A 298 23.78 -10.78 19.13
C LYS A 298 22.60 -10.58 20.09
N VAL A 299 21.42 -10.29 19.57
CA VAL A 299 20.24 -9.97 20.41
C VAL A 299 18.96 -10.69 19.99
N HIS A 300 19.04 -11.63 19.03
CA HIS A 300 17.92 -12.49 18.63
C HIS A 300 16.69 -11.71 18.13
N LEU A 301 16.92 -10.52 17.54
CA LEU A 301 15.89 -9.69 16.96
C LEU A 301 15.93 -9.78 15.43
N VAL A 302 14.77 -10.05 14.83
CA VAL A 302 14.61 -10.04 13.38
C VAL A 302 14.24 -8.62 12.94
N THR A 303 15.07 -8.03 12.08
CA THR A 303 14.77 -6.77 11.38
C THR A 303 14.58 -7.04 9.89
N THR A 304 14.45 -6.01 9.05
CA THR A 304 14.45 -6.21 7.58
C THR A 304 15.55 -5.37 6.94
N PRO A 305 16.51 -6.00 6.23
CA PRO A 305 17.61 -5.29 5.58
C PRO A 305 17.07 -4.40 4.46
N GLY A 306 17.54 -3.16 4.41
CA GLY A 306 16.99 -2.15 3.54
C GLY A 306 17.23 -2.38 2.06
N SER A 307 18.36 -3.01 1.69
CA SER A 307 18.67 -3.41 0.31
C SER A 307 17.60 -4.33 -0.32
N GLY A 308 16.82 -5.05 0.50
CA GLY A 308 15.69 -5.85 0.03
C GLY A 308 14.54 -5.04 -0.58
N PHE A 309 14.51 -3.72 -0.39
CA PHE A 309 13.48 -2.81 -0.92
C PHE A 309 13.93 -2.00 -2.14
N GLY A 310 15.16 -2.20 -2.61
CA GLY A 310 15.76 -1.45 -3.70
C GLY A 310 17.17 -0.96 -3.35
N PRO A 311 17.95 -0.53 -4.36
CA PRO A 311 19.34 -0.14 -4.17
C PRO A 311 19.51 1.09 -3.27
N ALA A 312 18.56 2.05 -3.26
CA ALA A 312 18.61 3.18 -2.34
C ALA A 312 18.37 2.79 -0.86
N GLY A 313 18.07 1.51 -0.59
CA GLY A 313 17.89 0.99 0.77
C GLY A 313 19.15 0.49 1.44
N GLU A 314 20.27 0.47 0.72
CA GLU A 314 21.54 0.10 1.31
C GLU A 314 21.95 1.06 2.43
N GLY A 315 22.53 0.54 3.51
CA GLY A 315 22.83 1.32 4.72
C GLY A 315 21.61 1.63 5.59
N PHE A 316 20.45 1.03 5.32
CA PHE A 316 19.25 1.17 6.18
C PHE A 316 18.69 -0.17 6.65
N ILE A 317 17.98 -0.12 7.77
CA ILE A 317 17.20 -1.22 8.33
C ILE A 317 15.77 -0.75 8.54
N ARG A 318 14.79 -1.55 8.10
CA ARG A 318 13.39 -1.37 8.52
C ARG A 318 13.15 -2.12 9.82
N VAL A 319 12.61 -1.43 10.82
CA VAL A 319 12.17 -2.04 12.08
C VAL A 319 10.65 -1.94 12.16
N SER A 320 9.99 -3.10 12.23
CA SER A 320 8.55 -3.21 12.46
C SER A 320 8.19 -2.79 13.88
N THR A 321 7.03 -2.18 14.08
CA THR A 321 6.52 -1.82 15.42
C THR A 321 5.37 -2.73 15.87
N PHE A 322 5.04 -3.71 15.03
CA PHE A 322 4.09 -4.75 15.33
C PHE A 322 4.67 -5.77 16.30
N GLY A 323 4.03 -5.92 17.45
CA GLY A 323 4.38 -6.89 18.48
C GLY A 323 3.61 -6.63 19.78
N HIS A 324 3.56 -7.64 20.64
CA HIS A 324 3.08 -7.45 22.01
C HIS A 324 3.96 -6.45 22.74
N ARG A 325 3.35 -5.65 23.64
CA ARG A 325 4.06 -4.56 24.34
C ARG A 325 5.31 -5.06 25.07
N ASP A 326 5.22 -6.20 25.75
CA ASP A 326 6.34 -6.77 26.51
C ASP A 326 7.50 -7.17 25.59
N ASN A 327 7.20 -7.73 24.41
CA ASN A 327 8.22 -8.06 23.41
C ASN A 327 8.89 -6.80 22.85
N VAL A 328 8.13 -5.72 22.65
CA VAL A 328 8.68 -4.42 22.22
C VAL A 328 9.62 -3.86 23.28
N LEU A 329 9.23 -3.92 24.56
CA LEU A 329 10.06 -3.44 25.68
C LEU A 329 11.32 -4.29 25.88
N GLU A 330 11.22 -5.61 25.71
CA GLU A 330 12.38 -6.51 25.70
C GLU A 330 13.31 -6.18 24.54
N ALA A 331 12.79 -6.09 23.31
CA ALA A 331 13.59 -5.73 22.14
C ALA A 331 14.34 -4.40 22.32
N CYS A 332 13.68 -3.38 22.90
CA CYS A 332 14.33 -2.11 23.20
C CYS A 332 15.44 -2.24 24.25
N ARG A 333 15.30 -3.13 25.26
CA ARG A 333 16.35 -3.41 26.23
C ARG A 333 17.54 -4.10 25.57
N SER A 334 17.31 -5.10 24.71
CA SER A 334 18.38 -5.81 24.00
C SER A 334 19.12 -4.88 23.03
N LEU A 335 18.39 -4.02 22.28
CA LEU A 335 19.01 -3.01 21.40
C LEU A 335 19.88 -2.02 22.18
N LYS A 336 19.42 -1.58 23.37
CA LYS A 336 20.23 -0.74 24.26
C LYS A 336 21.46 -1.48 24.78
N GLN A 337 21.40 -2.79 25.00
CA GLN A 337 22.60 -3.53 25.42
C GLN A 337 23.61 -3.68 24.28
N LEU A 338 23.13 -3.82 23.03
CA LEU A 338 23.98 -4.00 21.86
C LEU A 338 24.74 -2.74 21.45
N PHE A 339 24.07 -1.58 21.49
CA PHE A 339 24.58 -0.33 20.90
C PHE A 339 25.03 0.73 21.90
N LYS A 340 24.95 0.47 23.21
CA LYS A 340 25.31 1.44 24.26
C LYS A 340 26.79 1.41 24.63
#